data_AF-A0A6I2H1N4-F1
#
_entry.id   AF-A0A6I2H1N4-F1
#
_cell.length_a   1.000
_cell.length_b   1.000
_cell.length_c   1.000
_cell.angle_alpha   90.00
_cell.angle_beta   90.00
_cell.angle_gamma   90.00
#
_symmetry.space_group_name_H-M   'P 1'
#
loop_
_entity.id
_entity.type
_entity.pdbx_description
1 polymer ?
#
loop_
_entity_poly.entity_id
_entity_poly.type
_entity_poly.pdbx_seq_one_letter_code
_entity_poly.pdbx_strand_id
1 'polypeptide(L)'
;MSAEAPEKKEAGPGLLLLVGVALLALTTLTYALSHVELGRWAVPVALAIAATKAGLIAAIYMHLHERRGSAPLIAATAVLFVALLAGLASLESATRFEPTRPPGPFRVPPISAHGNEPLPPAAPVPGMPPDPKLSP
;
A
#
# COMPACT_ATOMS: atom_id res chain seq x y z
N MET A 1 16.76 20.87 54.67
CA MET A 1 16.98 21.89 53.63
C MET A 1 17.11 21.15 52.32
N SER A 2 16.32 21.59 51.33
CA SER A 2 15.86 20.97 50.10
C SER A 2 16.65 19.82 49.44
N ALA A 3 15.88 18.80 49.07
CA ALA A 3 16.26 17.70 48.18
C ALA A 3 16.50 18.21 46.74
N GLU A 4 17.64 17.86 46.17
CA GLU A 4 17.92 18.02 44.74
C GLU A 4 17.42 16.77 44.02
N ALA A 5 16.32 16.90 43.27
CA ALA A 5 15.81 15.85 42.41
C ALA A 5 16.66 15.80 41.12
N PRO A 6 17.09 14.61 40.66
CA PRO A 6 17.90 14.51 39.46
C PRO A 6 17.11 14.98 38.24
N GLU A 7 17.64 16.01 37.59
CA GLU A 7 17.19 16.54 36.31
C GLU A 7 17.07 15.39 35.30
N LYS A 8 15.82 15.04 34.97
CA LYS A 8 15.54 14.10 33.89
C LYS A 8 15.89 14.83 32.61
N LYS A 9 17.00 14.45 31.96
CA LYS A 9 17.31 14.89 30.59
C LYS A 9 16.17 14.44 29.69
N GLU A 10 15.21 15.33 29.50
CA GLU A 10 14.17 15.19 28.48
C GLU A 10 14.85 14.96 27.14
N ALA A 11 14.38 13.99 26.36
CA ALA A 11 14.91 13.71 25.04
C ALA A 11 15.00 15.03 24.26
N GLY A 12 16.25 15.47 24.00
CA GLY A 12 16.48 16.83 23.55
C GLY A 12 15.69 17.10 22.25
N PRO A 13 15.05 18.26 22.10
CA PRO A 13 14.24 18.60 20.92
C PRO A 13 15.01 18.41 19.59
N GLY A 14 16.34 18.48 19.64
CA GLY A 14 17.21 18.16 18.51
C GLY A 14 17.12 16.72 17.99
N LEU A 15 16.94 15.71 18.84
CA LEU A 15 16.79 14.31 18.41
C LEU A 15 15.48 14.11 17.64
N LEU A 16 14.38 14.70 18.16
CA LEU A 16 13.07 14.66 17.51
C LEU A 16 13.11 15.32 16.13
N LEU A 17 13.75 16.48 16.02
CA LEU A 17 13.90 17.18 14.73
C LEU A 17 14.77 16.40 13.74
N LEU A 18 15.87 15.80 14.19
CA LEU A 18 16.76 15.00 13.33
C LEU A 18 16.05 13.77 12.77
N VAL A 19 15.26 13.07 13.60
CA VAL A 19 14.45 11.93 13.12
C VAL A 19 13.33 12.39 12.19
N GLY A 20 12.71 13.56 12.46
CA GLY A 20 11.74 14.16 11.55
C GLY A 20 12.32 14.43 10.16
N VAL A 21 13.55 14.95 10.08
CA VAL A 21 14.26 15.13 8.81
C VAL A 21 14.58 13.79 8.15
N ALA A 22 15.01 12.78 8.91
CA ALA A 22 15.25 11.44 8.38
C ALA A 22 13.97 10.81 7.80
N LEU A 23 12.81 11.02 8.44
CA LEU A 23 11.51 10.55 7.94
C LEU A 23 11.08 11.29 6.66
N LEU A 24 11.33 12.59 6.58
CA LEU A 24 11.13 13.37 5.36
C LEU A 24 12.00 12.84 4.23
N ALA A 25 13.28 12.60 4.48
CA ALA A 25 14.21 12.02 3.51
C ALA A 25 13.77 10.62 3.04
N LEU A 26 13.32 9.76 3.96
CA LEU A 26 12.80 8.44 3.61
C LEU A 26 11.53 8.53 2.76
N THR A 27 10.68 9.53 3.01
CA THR A 27 9.44 9.75 2.26
C THR A 27 9.72 10.27 0.85
N THR A 28 10.64 11.23 0.71
CA THR A 28 11.08 11.69 -0.61
C THR A 28 11.78 10.58 -1.38
N LEU A 29 12.54 9.71 -0.70
CA LEU A 29 13.14 8.54 -1.34
C LEU A 29 12.08 7.56 -1.87
N THR A 30 11.01 7.27 -1.10
CA THR A 30 9.89 6.43 -1.59
C THR A 30 9.21 7.06 -2.80
N TYR A 31 8.96 8.37 -2.75
CA TYR A 31 8.35 9.10 -3.86
C TYR A 31 9.23 9.11 -5.11
N ALA A 32 10.54 9.32 -4.95
CA ALA A 32 11.47 9.24 -6.07
C ALA A 32 11.51 7.82 -6.66
N LEU A 33 11.48 6.80 -5.79
CA LEU A 33 11.51 5.42 -6.22
C LEU A 33 10.23 5.00 -6.97
N SER A 34 9.07 5.62 -6.68
CA SER A 34 7.84 5.35 -7.45
C SER A 34 7.91 5.83 -8.90
N HIS A 35 8.86 6.69 -9.25
CA HIS A 35 9.09 7.14 -10.62
C HIS A 35 10.07 6.24 -11.38
N VAL A 36 10.68 5.27 -10.70
CA VAL A 36 11.60 4.31 -11.30
C VAL A 36 10.86 3.00 -11.54
N GLU A 37 10.95 2.44 -12.74
CA GLU A 37 10.38 1.12 -13.04
C GLU A 37 11.25 0.01 -12.41
N LEU A 38 11.03 -0.29 -11.13
CA LEU A 38 11.71 -1.39 -10.43
C LEU A 38 11.16 -2.77 -10.85
N GLY A 39 10.14 -2.84 -11.71
CA GLY A 39 9.52 -4.08 -12.16
C GLY A 39 9.14 -4.99 -11.00
N ARG A 40 9.68 -6.22 -10.98
CA ARG A 40 9.42 -7.22 -9.92
C ARG A 40 9.94 -6.83 -8.53
N TRP A 41 10.83 -5.83 -8.43
CA TRP A 41 11.38 -5.35 -7.16
C TRP A 41 10.60 -4.17 -6.56
N ALA A 42 9.62 -3.60 -7.27
CA ALA A 42 8.89 -2.43 -6.80
C ALA A 42 8.17 -2.68 -5.46
N VAL A 43 7.44 -3.80 -5.37
CA VAL A 43 6.68 -4.19 -4.16
C VAL A 43 7.57 -4.44 -2.95
N PRO A 44 8.58 -5.34 -2.99
CA PRO A 44 9.42 -5.61 -1.81
C PRO A 44 10.22 -4.38 -1.36
N VAL A 45 10.70 -3.56 -2.29
CA VAL A 45 11.46 -2.35 -1.92
C VAL A 45 10.53 -1.28 -1.30
N ALA A 46 9.33 -1.07 -1.84
CA ALA A 46 8.35 -0.17 -1.24
C ALA A 46 7.97 -0.61 0.19
N LEU A 47 7.75 -1.92 0.40
CA LEU A 47 7.48 -2.50 1.71
C LEU A 47 8.64 -2.32 2.70
N ALA A 48 9.88 -2.52 2.26
CA ALA A 48 11.06 -2.33 3.08
C ALA A 48 11.17 -0.87 3.56
N ILE A 49 11.03 0.10 2.65
CA ILE A 49 11.10 1.52 3.00
C ILE A 49 9.95 1.93 3.92
N ALA A 50 8.73 1.44 3.65
CA ALA A 50 7.57 1.69 4.50
C ALA A 50 7.77 1.12 5.92
N ALA A 51 8.32 -0.09 6.05
CA ALA A 51 8.62 -0.72 7.33
C ALA A 51 9.70 0.06 8.11
N THR A 52 10.78 0.49 7.45
CA THR A 52 11.81 1.33 8.08
C THR A 52 11.22 2.64 8.58
N LYS A 53 10.38 3.32 7.79
CA LYS A 53 9.70 4.55 8.20
C LYS A 53 8.83 4.33 9.43
N ALA A 54 8.00 3.29 9.41
CA ALA A 54 7.12 2.95 10.54
C ALA A 54 7.92 2.61 11.81
N GLY A 55 9.04 1.88 11.67
CA GLY A 55 9.94 1.56 12.78
C GLY A 55 10.55 2.81 13.43
N LEU A 56 11.02 3.77 12.64
CA LEU A 56 11.56 5.04 13.16
C LEU A 56 10.50 5.86 13.91
N ILE A 57 9.28 5.91 13.39
CA ILE A 57 8.15 6.59 14.06
C ILE A 57 7.83 5.91 15.40
N ALA A 58 7.73 4.59 15.41
CA ALA A 58 7.40 3.82 16.61
C ALA A 58 8.49 3.91 17.69
N ALA A 59 9.77 3.86 17.29
CA ALA A 59 10.88 3.90 18.24
C ALA A 59 11.06 5.28 18.89
N ILE A 60 10.85 6.37 18.14
CA ILE A 60 11.22 7.72 18.57
C ILE A 60 9.99 8.58 18.94
N TYR A 61 8.96 8.59 18.11
CA TYR A 61 7.78 9.46 18.32
C TYR A 61 6.74 8.86 19.26
N MET A 62 6.63 7.53 19.33
CA MET A 62 5.70 6.87 20.26
C MET A 62 6.24 6.71 21.68
N HIS A 63 7.38 7.33 22.02
CA HIS A 63 7.95 7.31 23.38
C HIS A 63 8.15 5.87 23.93
N LEU A 64 8.28 4.88 23.04
CA LEU A 64 8.53 3.48 23.39
C LEU A 64 9.88 3.32 24.09
N HIS A 65 10.81 4.24 23.81
CA HIS A 65 12.13 4.33 24.41
C HIS A 65 12.11 4.91 25.85
N GLU A 66 11.25 5.89 26.15
CA GLU A 66 11.19 6.50 27.50
C GLU A 66 10.45 5.65 28.55
N ARG A 67 9.57 4.72 28.16
CA ARG A 67 8.79 3.92 29.12
C ARG A 67 9.28 2.47 29.20
N ARG A 68 9.92 2.11 30.32
CA ARG A 68 10.28 0.73 30.76
C ARG A 68 9.05 -0.11 31.13
N GLY A 69 8.10 -0.27 30.21
CA GLY A 69 6.89 -1.08 30.39
C GLY A 69 6.78 -2.21 29.38
N SER A 70 5.60 -2.85 29.30
CA SER A 70 5.25 -3.91 28.34
C SER A 70 4.92 -3.40 26.92
N ALA A 71 4.85 -2.09 26.72
CA ALA A 71 4.59 -1.45 25.44
C ALA A 71 5.51 -1.93 24.28
N PRO A 72 6.84 -2.06 24.45
CA PRO A 72 7.71 -2.59 23.39
C PRO A 72 7.40 -4.04 23.00
N LEU A 73 6.97 -4.90 23.93
CA LEU A 73 6.55 -6.27 23.60
C LEU A 73 5.28 -6.29 22.74
N ILE A 74 4.30 -5.45 23.10
CA ILE A 74 3.04 -5.32 22.35
C ILE A 74 3.32 -4.78 20.95
N ALA A 75 4.15 -3.74 20.85
CA ALA A 75 4.55 -3.16 19.57
C ALA A 75 5.33 -4.18 18.71
N ALA A 76 6.28 -4.92 19.30
CA ALA A 76 7.01 -5.97 18.59
C ALA A 76 6.06 -7.07 18.08
N THR A 77 5.08 -7.47 18.89
CA THR A 77 4.08 -8.47 18.52
C THR A 77 3.19 -7.96 17.38
N ALA A 78 2.75 -6.70 17.43
CA ALA A 78 1.98 -6.07 16.36
C ALA A 78 2.80 -5.99 15.05
N VAL A 79 4.06 -5.57 15.11
CA VAL A 79 4.96 -5.51 13.95
C VAL A 79 5.18 -6.90 13.36
N LEU A 80 5.41 -7.91 14.20
CA LEU A 80 5.51 -9.31 13.76
C LEU A 80 4.24 -9.74 13.01
N PHE A 81 3.07 -9.45 13.57
CA PHE A 81 1.79 -9.82 12.95
C PHE A 81 1.58 -9.11 11.62
N VAL A 82 1.91 -7.81 11.53
CA VAL A 82 1.87 -7.05 10.28
C VAL A 82 2.82 -7.64 9.25
N ALA A 83 4.04 -8.00 9.64
CA ALA A 83 5.02 -8.62 8.74
C ALA A 83 4.51 -9.98 8.22
N LEU A 84 3.91 -10.79 9.08
CA LEU A 84 3.29 -12.06 8.69
C LEU A 84 2.13 -11.86 7.72
N LEU A 85 1.20 -10.95 8.01
CA LEU A 85 0.06 -10.66 7.14
C LEU A 85 0.50 -10.09 5.79
N ALA A 86 1.43 -9.13 5.78
CA ALA A 86 1.95 -8.54 4.55
C ALA A 86 2.72 -9.58 3.71
N GLY A 87 3.51 -10.44 4.36
CA GLY A 87 4.20 -11.54 3.70
C GLY A 87 3.22 -12.55 3.09
N LEU A 88 2.17 -12.92 3.84
CA LEU A 88 1.14 -13.83 3.36
C LEU A 88 0.34 -13.23 2.19
N ALA A 89 -0.04 -11.96 2.26
CA ALA A 89 -0.72 -11.26 1.17
C ALA A 89 0.17 -11.14 -0.09
N SER A 90 1.48 -10.93 0.10
CA SER A 90 2.44 -10.91 -1.00
C SER A 90 2.60 -12.30 -1.63
N LEU A 91 2.62 -13.36 -0.80
CA LEU A 91 2.68 -14.74 -1.25
C LEU A 91 1.39 -15.16 -1.96
N GLU A 92 0.24 -14.74 -1.45
CA GLU A 92 -1.06 -14.91 -2.13
C GLU A 92 -1.03 -14.23 -3.49
N SER A 93 -0.54 -12.99 -3.56
CA SER A 93 -0.43 -12.24 -4.83
C SER A 93 0.50 -12.93 -5.82
N ALA A 94 1.59 -13.54 -5.34
CA ALA A 94 2.54 -14.28 -6.17
C ALA A 94 2.03 -15.66 -6.61
N THR A 95 1.11 -16.26 -5.83
CA THR A 95 0.53 -17.57 -6.12
C THR A 95 -0.82 -17.48 -6.82
N ARG A 96 -1.47 -16.31 -6.83
CA ARG A 96 -2.61 -16.01 -7.67
C ARG A 96 -2.19 -16.08 -9.13
N PHE A 97 -2.65 -17.11 -9.80
CA PHE A 97 -2.66 -17.18 -11.25
C PHE A 97 -3.54 -16.05 -11.81
N GLU A 98 -3.18 -15.60 -13.00
CA GLU A 98 -3.97 -14.65 -13.79
C GLU A 98 -5.46 -15.05 -13.73
N PRO A 99 -6.40 -14.11 -13.56
CA PRO A 99 -7.82 -14.42 -13.61
C PRO A 99 -8.11 -15.04 -14.98
N THR A 100 -8.09 -16.38 -15.05
CA THR A 100 -8.73 -17.13 -16.13
C THR A 100 -10.20 -16.77 -16.00
N ARG A 101 -10.59 -15.64 -16.61
CA ARG A 101 -11.97 -15.39 -16.97
C ARG A 101 -12.23 -16.44 -18.04
N PRO A 102 -12.90 -17.57 -17.74
CA PRO A 102 -13.36 -18.43 -18.82
C PRO A 102 -14.11 -17.52 -19.79
N PRO A 103 -13.86 -17.62 -21.11
CA PRO A 103 -14.58 -16.83 -22.09
C PRO A 103 -16.07 -17.00 -21.81
N GLY A 104 -16.68 -15.97 -21.22
CA GLY A 104 -18.10 -16.00 -20.94
C GLY A 104 -18.84 -16.07 -22.27
N PRO A 105 -20.11 -16.52 -22.30
CA PRO A 105 -20.93 -16.45 -23.50
C PRO A 105 -21.05 -15.00 -24.02
N PHE A 106 -20.77 -14.01 -23.16
CA PHE A 106 -20.69 -12.61 -23.50
C PHE A 106 -19.22 -12.19 -23.66
N ARG A 107 -18.81 -11.93 -24.90
CA ARG A 107 -17.61 -11.12 -25.15
C ARG A 107 -17.93 -9.71 -24.68
N VAL A 108 -17.36 -9.28 -23.57
CA VAL A 108 -17.35 -7.86 -23.21
C VAL A 108 -16.26 -7.25 -24.07
N PRO A 109 -16.57 -6.40 -25.07
CA PRO A 109 -15.54 -5.65 -25.76
C PRO A 109 -14.70 -4.93 -24.71
N PRO A 110 -13.37 -4.88 -24.85
CA PRO A 110 -12.60 -3.99 -23.99
C PRO A 110 -13.29 -2.63 -24.02
N ILE A 111 -13.62 -2.08 -22.86
CA ILE A 111 -14.09 -0.70 -22.79
C ILE A 111 -12.91 0.11 -23.30
N SER A 112 -12.91 0.36 -24.61
CA SER A 112 -11.93 1.21 -25.25
C SER A 112 -12.00 2.51 -24.48
N ALA A 113 -10.86 2.97 -23.95
CA ALA A 113 -10.74 4.34 -23.47
C ALA A 113 -10.96 5.38 -24.60
N HIS A 114 -11.35 4.93 -25.80
CA HIS A 114 -11.92 5.72 -26.89
C HIS A 114 -13.41 5.96 -26.63
N GLY A 115 -13.70 6.96 -25.79
CA GLY A 115 -15.05 7.48 -25.53
C GLY A 115 -15.69 8.21 -26.72
N ASN A 116 -15.38 7.81 -27.95
CA ASN A 116 -15.81 8.50 -29.17
C ASN A 116 -15.92 7.62 -30.43
N GLU A 117 -15.68 6.31 -30.37
CA GLU A 117 -16.04 5.44 -31.50
C GLU A 117 -17.53 5.08 -31.46
N PRO A 118 -18.29 5.30 -32.56
CA PRO A 118 -19.67 4.82 -32.66
C PRO A 118 -19.69 3.30 -32.50
N LEU A 119 -20.56 2.81 -31.60
CA LEU A 119 -20.75 1.38 -31.40
C LEU A 119 -21.07 0.72 -32.77
N PRO A 120 -20.41 -0.39 -33.15
CA PRO A 120 -20.79 -1.10 -34.36
C PRO A 120 -22.28 -1.49 -34.29
N PRO A 121 -23.01 -1.47 -35.43
CA PRO A 121 -24.43 -1.78 -35.44
C PRO A 121 -24.65 -3.16 -34.81
N ALA A 122 -25.55 -3.21 -33.83
CA ALA A 122 -25.84 -4.42 -33.07
C ALA A 122 -26.14 -5.57 -34.03
N ALA A 123 -25.31 -6.62 -33.98
CA ALA A 123 -25.57 -7.82 -34.77
C ALA A 123 -26.92 -8.42 -34.33
N PRO A 124 -27.73 -8.99 -35.26
CA PRO A 124 -28.99 -9.61 -34.93
C PRO A 124 -28.79 -10.67 -33.83
N VAL A 125 -29.45 -10.48 -32.68
CA VAL A 125 -29.39 -11.42 -31.56
C VAL A 125 -30.14 -12.69 -31.96
N PRO A 126 -29.48 -13.87 -31.99
CA PRO A 126 -30.16 -15.12 -32.33
C PRO A 126 -31.30 -15.41 -31.35
N GLY A 127 -32.54 -15.44 -31.84
CA GLY A 127 -33.75 -15.69 -31.04
C GLY A 127 -34.51 -14.46 -30.56
N MET A 128 -34.06 -13.24 -30.87
CA MET A 128 -34.89 -12.04 -30.68
C MET A 128 -35.92 -11.95 -31.81
N PRO A 129 -37.22 -11.77 -31.53
CA PRO A 129 -38.20 -11.50 -32.58
C PRO A 129 -37.77 -10.25 -33.38
N PRO A 130 -37.95 -10.25 -34.71
CA PRO A 130 -37.48 -9.15 -35.55
C PRO A 130 -38.13 -7.82 -35.11
N ASP A 131 -37.31 -6.78 -34.98
CA ASP A 131 -37.77 -5.46 -34.60
C ASP A 131 -38.81 -4.96 -35.62
N PRO A 132 -40.05 -4.64 -35.20
CA PRO A 132 -41.10 -4.18 -36.12
C PRO A 132 -40.77 -2.88 -36.85
N LYS A 133 -39.70 -2.19 -36.45
CA LYS A 133 -39.28 -0.89 -36.98
C LYS A 133 -38.23 -0.96 -38.10
N LEU A 134 -37.88 -2.16 -38.57
CA LEU A 134 -36.99 -2.38 -39.73
C LEU A 134 -37.77 -2.95 -40.92
N SER A 135 -38.92 -2.35 -41.25
CA SER A 135 -39.60 -2.57 -42.53
C SER A 135 -39.38 -1.34 -43.42
N PRO A 136 -38.95 -1.51 -44.69
CA PRO A 136 -38.81 -0.39 -45.63
C PRO A 136 -40.16 0.25 -45.98
#